data_AF-A0A6H2A0K8-F1
#
_entry.id   AF-A0A6H2A0K8-F1
#
_cell.length_a   1.000
_cell.length_b   1.000
_cell.length_c   1.000
_cell.angle_alpha   90.00
_cell.angle_beta   90.00
_cell.angle_gamma   90.00
#
_symmetry.space_group_name_H-M   'P 1'
#
loop_
_entity.id
_entity.type
_entity.pdbx_description
1 polymer ?
#
loop_
_entity_poly.entity_id
_entity_poly.type
_entity_poly.pdbx_seq_one_letter_code
_entity_poly.pdbx_strand_id
1 'polypeptide(L)'
;MLYLIVLAIAIAITVFVIWLVIKDPEGEDVVFAIVASLAVLFMLLTAPIASYLKHADNLGTLRAQKYVIAVYEKRIEELNVVLSKMIPEGRSKNAVLLNQDSPVKSIVDNISIANADLAKARAEEAKAKITIAQRKAGPFAFVVKWCGED
;
A
#
# COMPACT_ATOMS: atom_id res chain seq x y z
N MET A 1 -8.00 -20.56 -3.18
CA MET A 1 -8.93 -21.71 -3.32
C MET A 1 -10.38 -21.27 -3.29
N LEU A 2 -10.85 -20.56 -2.24
CA LEU A 2 -12.25 -20.10 -2.14
C LEU A 2 -12.73 -19.29 -3.37
N TYR A 3 -11.94 -18.32 -3.85
CA TYR A 3 -12.29 -17.55 -5.05
C TYR A 3 -12.51 -18.43 -6.30
N LEU A 4 -11.67 -19.45 -6.52
CA LEU A 4 -11.81 -20.36 -7.66
C LEU A 4 -13.09 -21.19 -7.57
N ILE A 5 -13.47 -21.61 -6.36
CA ILE A 5 -14.72 -22.33 -6.11
C ILE A 5 -15.92 -21.40 -6.41
N VAL A 6 -15.89 -20.17 -5.90
CA VAL A 6 -16.95 -19.18 -6.15
C VAL A 6 -17.06 -18.84 -7.65
N LEU A 7 -15.93 -18.70 -8.34
CA LEU A 7 -15.89 -18.46 -9.78
C LEU A 7 -16.50 -19.64 -10.55
N ALA A 8 -16.16 -20.88 -10.20
CA ALA A 8 -16.72 -22.07 -10.83
C ALA A 8 -18.25 -22.17 -10.63
N ILE A 9 -18.73 -21.87 -9.42
CA ILE A 9 -20.18 -21.83 -9.14
C ILE A 9 -20.86 -20.74 -9.98
N ALA A 10 -20.28 -19.55 -10.07
CA ALA A 10 -20.84 -18.46 -10.88
C ALA A 10 -20.89 -18.79 -12.37
N ILE A 11 -19.86 -19.44 -12.91
CA ILE A 11 -19.85 -19.94 -14.30
C ILE A 11 -20.96 -20.97 -14.49
N ALA A 12 -21.10 -21.95 -13.59
CA ALA A 12 -22.12 -22.98 -13.67
C ALA A 12 -23.54 -22.40 -13.65
N ILE A 13 -23.80 -21.42 -12.77
CA ILE A 13 -25.09 -20.71 -12.71
C ILE A 13 -25.35 -19.96 -14.02
N THR A 14 -24.35 -19.26 -14.55
CA THR A 14 -24.50 -18.50 -15.81
C THR A 14 -24.82 -19.44 -16.98
N VAL A 15 -24.13 -20.59 -17.08
CA VAL A 15 -24.41 -21.61 -18.10
C VAL A 15 -25.81 -22.20 -17.94
N PHE A 16 -26.24 -22.46 -16.69
CA PHE A 16 -27.58 -22.97 -16.42
C PHE A 16 -28.68 -21.97 -16.81
N VAL A 17 -28.49 -20.69 -16.50
CA VAL A 17 -29.41 -19.62 -16.91
C VAL A 17 -29.48 -19.54 -18.44
N ILE A 18 -28.32 -19.52 -19.13
CA ILE A 18 -28.29 -19.53 -20.61
C ILE A 18 -29.02 -20.75 -21.17
N TRP A 19 -28.85 -21.92 -20.57
CA TRP A 19 -29.52 -23.15 -21.01
C TRP A 19 -31.05 -23.07 -20.85
N LEU A 20 -31.55 -22.50 -19.75
CA LEU A 20 -32.98 -22.28 -19.54
C LEU A 20 -33.56 -21.33 -20.61
N VAL A 21 -32.82 -20.28 -20.99
CA VAL A 21 -33.23 -19.34 -22.03
C VAL A 21 -33.39 -20.01 -23.39
N ILE A 22 -32.44 -20.90 -23.74
CA ILE A 22 -32.50 -21.66 -25.00
C ILE A 22 -33.72 -22.58 -25.02
N LYS A 23 -34.15 -23.08 -23.86
CA LYS A 23 -35.29 -23.99 -23.73
C LYS A 23 -36.64 -23.28 -23.69
N ASP A 24 -36.70 -22.09 -23.13
CA ASP A 24 -37.93 -21.31 -22.98
C ASP A 24 -37.65 -19.80 -23.17
N PRO A 25 -37.69 -19.31 -24.43
CA PRO A 25 -37.24 -17.95 -24.75
C PRO A 25 -38.29 -16.86 -24.51
N GLU A 26 -39.54 -17.20 -24.16
CA GLU A 26 -40.66 -16.23 -24.11
C GLU A 26 -40.85 -15.56 -22.74
N GLY A 27 -40.07 -15.91 -21.72
CA GLY A 27 -40.17 -15.31 -20.39
C GLY A 27 -39.43 -13.97 -20.26
N GLU A 28 -40.11 -12.88 -19.90
CA GLU A 28 -39.47 -11.58 -19.64
C GLU A 28 -38.42 -11.64 -18.52
N ASP A 29 -38.62 -12.50 -17.52
CA ASP A 29 -37.68 -12.73 -16.39
C ASP A 29 -36.34 -13.35 -16.82
N VAL A 30 -36.32 -13.96 -18.01
CA VAL A 30 -35.17 -14.68 -18.56
C VAL A 30 -34.08 -13.71 -19.00
N VAL A 31 -34.46 -12.57 -19.58
CA VAL A 31 -33.52 -11.51 -19.99
C VAL A 31 -32.85 -10.87 -18.77
N PHE A 32 -33.63 -10.61 -17.72
CA PHE A 32 -33.09 -10.09 -16.47
C PHE A 32 -32.09 -11.05 -15.83
N ALA A 33 -32.40 -12.36 -15.81
CA ALA A 33 -31.51 -13.39 -15.27
C ALA A 33 -30.18 -13.48 -16.05
N ILE A 34 -30.19 -13.34 -17.38
CA ILE A 34 -28.96 -13.30 -18.19
C ILE A 34 -28.12 -12.08 -17.83
N VAL A 35 -28.72 -10.89 -17.81
CA VAL A 35 -27.99 -9.65 -17.53
C VAL A 35 -27.38 -9.67 -16.13
N ALA A 36 -28.14 -10.13 -15.13
CA ALA A 36 -27.65 -10.27 -13.76
C ALA A 36 -26.51 -11.28 -13.63
N SER A 37 -26.62 -12.45 -14.26
CA SER A 37 -25.55 -13.47 -14.22
C SER A 37 -24.27 -13.03 -14.93
N LEU A 38 -24.39 -12.37 -16.08
CA LEU A 38 -23.25 -11.76 -16.77
C LEU A 38 -22.60 -10.64 -15.95
N ALA A 39 -23.38 -9.79 -15.28
CA ALA A 39 -22.85 -8.74 -14.41
C ALA A 39 -22.06 -9.32 -13.23
N VAL A 40 -22.57 -10.38 -12.59
CA VAL A 40 -21.87 -11.11 -11.52
C VAL A 40 -20.57 -11.74 -12.04
N LEU A 41 -20.61 -12.36 -13.23
CA LEU A 41 -19.43 -12.94 -13.87
C LEU A 41 -18.36 -11.87 -14.17
N PHE A 42 -18.79 -10.73 -14.70
CA PHE A 42 -17.90 -9.61 -15.01
C PHE A 42 -17.25 -9.02 -13.74
N MET A 43 -18.02 -8.86 -12.66
CA MET A 43 -17.47 -8.42 -11.37
C MET A 43 -16.46 -9.42 -10.82
N LEU A 44 -16.76 -10.73 -10.89
CA LEU A 44 -15.83 -11.76 -10.44
C LEU A 44 -14.53 -11.75 -11.25
N LEU A 45 -14.59 -11.57 -12.58
CA LEU A 45 -13.40 -11.53 -13.43
C LEU A 45 -12.55 -10.27 -13.25
N THR A 46 -13.17 -9.12 -12.98
CA THR A 46 -12.48 -7.83 -12.84
C THR A 46 -11.95 -7.58 -11.42
N ALA A 47 -12.57 -8.15 -10.39
CA ALA A 47 -12.15 -7.98 -8.99
C ALA A 47 -10.68 -8.40 -8.71
N PRO A 48 -10.16 -9.52 -9.26
CA PRO A 48 -8.74 -9.87 -9.14
C PRO A 48 -7.81 -8.83 -9.76
N ILE A 49 -8.18 -8.23 -10.90
CA ILE A 49 -7.39 -7.21 -11.58
C ILE A 49 -7.32 -5.95 -10.72
N ALA A 50 -8.45 -5.50 -10.16
CA ALA A 50 -8.47 -4.36 -9.25
C ALA A 50 -7.66 -4.62 -7.98
N SER A 51 -7.74 -5.84 -7.43
CA SER A 51 -6.91 -6.27 -6.29
C SER A 51 -5.42 -6.26 -6.63
N TYR A 52 -5.07 -6.72 -7.84
CA TYR A 52 -3.70 -6.75 -8.36
C TYR A 52 -3.13 -5.33 -8.45
N LEU A 53 -3.83 -4.41 -9.13
CA LEU A 53 -3.37 -3.03 -9.31
C LEU A 53 -3.13 -2.35 -7.97
N LYS A 54 -4.07 -2.49 -7.03
CA LYS A 54 -3.90 -1.95 -5.68
C LYS A 54 -2.70 -2.57 -4.96
N HIS A 55 -2.38 -3.84 -5.21
CA HIS A 55 -1.30 -4.53 -4.53
C HIS A 55 0.05 -4.13 -5.09
N ALA A 56 0.16 -4.03 -6.42
CA ALA A 56 1.30 -3.44 -7.08
C ALA A 56 1.59 -2.00 -6.58
N ASP A 57 0.56 -1.18 -6.41
CA ASP A 57 0.69 0.19 -5.87
C ASP A 57 1.24 0.22 -4.44
N ASN A 58 0.78 -0.69 -3.58
CA ASN A 58 1.32 -0.83 -2.22
C ASN A 58 2.80 -1.26 -2.21
N LEU A 59 3.20 -2.19 -3.09
CA LEU A 59 4.60 -2.61 -3.22
C LEU A 59 5.46 -1.45 -3.74
N GLY A 60 4.95 -0.69 -4.71
CA GLY A 60 5.60 0.52 -5.22
C GLY A 60 5.80 1.55 -4.12
N THR A 61 4.77 1.81 -3.32
CA THR A 61 4.84 2.70 -2.15
C THR A 61 5.87 2.21 -1.15
N LEU A 62 5.88 0.92 -0.81
CA LEU A 62 6.82 0.36 0.15
C LEU A 62 8.28 0.52 -0.31
N ARG A 63 8.55 0.28 -1.60
CA ARG A 63 9.89 0.48 -2.20
C ARG A 63 10.30 1.95 -2.23
N ALA A 64 9.37 2.84 -2.58
CA ALA A 64 9.63 4.28 -2.57
C ALA A 64 9.95 4.77 -1.15
N GLN A 65 9.17 4.35 -0.15
CA GLN A 65 9.38 4.76 1.24
C GLN A 65 10.71 4.23 1.80
N LYS A 66 11.14 3.01 1.46
CA LYS A 66 12.47 2.51 1.82
C LYS A 66 13.60 3.44 1.34
N TYR A 67 13.50 3.94 0.11
CA TYR A 67 14.47 4.89 -0.43
C TYR A 67 14.44 6.23 0.31
N VAL A 68 13.23 6.77 0.55
CA VAL A 68 13.03 8.03 1.26
C VAL A 68 13.57 7.96 2.69
N ILE A 69 13.32 6.86 3.41
CA ILE A 69 13.84 6.63 4.76
C ILE A 69 15.37 6.62 4.74
N ALA A 70 16.00 5.89 3.81
CA ALA A 70 17.46 5.83 3.71
C ALA A 70 18.08 7.21 3.44
N VAL A 71 17.44 8.04 2.61
CA VAL A 71 17.90 9.42 2.35
C VAL A 71 17.79 10.29 3.60
N TYR A 72 16.68 10.21 4.35
CA TYR A 72 16.52 10.98 5.58
C TYR A 72 17.46 10.53 6.69
N GLU A 73 17.65 9.22 6.86
CA GLU A 73 18.62 8.67 7.82
C GLU A 73 20.03 9.19 7.53
N LYS A 74 20.46 9.14 6.26
CA LYS A 74 21.75 9.69 5.84
C LYS A 74 21.85 11.19 6.11
N ARG A 75 20.80 11.96 5.81
CA ARG A 75 20.78 13.40 6.06
C ARG A 75 20.88 13.75 7.55
N ILE A 76 20.21 12.99 8.41
CA ILE A 76 20.29 13.16 9.86
C ILE A 76 21.70 12.82 10.36
N GLU A 77 22.31 11.76 9.84
CA GLU A 77 23.70 11.40 10.16
C GLU A 77 24.67 12.51 9.77
N GLU A 78 24.57 13.04 8.55
CA GLU A 78 25.38 14.17 8.07
C GLU A 78 25.21 15.41 8.96
N LEU A 79 23.98 15.77 9.32
CA LEU A 79 23.70 16.91 10.21
C LEU A 79 24.25 16.69 11.63
N ASN A 80 24.19 15.47 12.15
CA ASN A 80 24.78 15.12 13.45
C ASN A 80 26.31 15.21 13.44
N VAL A 81 26.96 14.80 12.34
CA VAL A 81 28.41 14.95 12.16
C VAL A 81 28.81 16.42 12.09
N VAL A 82 28.02 17.27 11.45
CA VAL A 82 28.29 18.72 11.44
C VAL A 82 28.07 19.33 12.83
N LEU A 83 27.00 18.93 13.52
CA LEU A 83 26.68 19.39 14.87
C LEU A 83 27.78 19.03 15.88
N SER A 84 28.32 17.81 15.82
CA SER A 84 29.39 17.37 16.72
C SER A 84 30.72 18.10 16.47
N LYS A 85 30.99 18.51 15.22
CA LYS A 85 32.14 19.38 14.91
C LYS A 85 31.96 20.81 15.44
N MET A 86 30.73 21.32 15.52
CA MET A 86 30.44 22.66 16.03
C MET A 86 30.37 22.73 17.56
N ILE A 87 30.05 21.62 18.24
CA ILE A 87 29.98 21.51 19.70
C ILE A 87 31.09 20.55 20.18
N PRO A 88 32.32 21.02 20.39
CA PRO A 88 33.38 20.17 20.91
C PRO A 88 33.04 19.69 22.33
N GLU A 89 33.34 18.42 22.60
CA GLU A 89 33.13 17.75 23.89
C GLU A 89 33.72 18.60 25.03
N GLY A 90 32.86 19.10 25.93
CA GLY A 90 33.28 19.87 27.11
C GLY A 90 32.71 21.28 27.25
N ARG A 91 32.07 21.86 26.22
CA ARG A 91 31.25 23.09 26.39
C ARG A 91 29.79 22.73 26.66
N SER A 92 29.23 23.31 27.72
CA SER A 92 27.82 23.17 28.09
C SER A 92 26.91 23.34 26.87
N LYS A 93 26.16 22.28 26.52
CA LYS A 93 25.13 22.30 25.46
C LYS A 93 24.17 23.49 25.60
N ASN A 94 23.99 23.99 26.82
CA ASN A 94 23.08 25.10 27.12
C ASN A 94 23.64 26.48 26.76
N ALA A 95 24.96 26.67 26.68
CA ALA A 95 25.56 27.98 26.40
C ALA A 95 25.53 28.36 24.90
N VAL A 96 25.50 27.37 24.01
CA VAL A 96 25.49 27.57 22.54
C VAL A 96 24.06 27.72 21.99
N LEU A 97 23.05 27.25 22.74
CA LEU A 97 21.63 27.27 22.37
C LEU A 97 20.90 28.59 22.69
N LEU A 98 21.52 29.50 23.45
CA LEU A 98 20.88 30.74 23.91
C LEU A 98 20.86 31.87 22.86
N ASN A 99 21.67 31.80 21.80
CA ASN A 99 21.59 32.74 20.69
C ASN A 99 20.64 32.21 19.61
N GLN A 100 19.51 32.89 19.42
CA GLN A 100 18.48 32.54 18.44
C GLN A 100 18.97 32.59 16.98
N ASP A 101 20.12 33.22 16.71
CA ASP A 101 20.78 33.33 15.39
C ASP A 101 21.95 32.35 15.21
N SER A 102 22.11 31.37 16.11
CA SER A 102 23.23 30.43 16.05
C SER A 102 23.02 29.40 14.93
N PRO A 103 24.04 29.13 14.08
CA PRO A 103 23.98 28.05 13.08
C PRO A 103 23.67 26.68 13.69
N VAL A 104 23.94 26.50 14.99
CA VAL A 104 23.56 25.31 15.76
C VAL A 104 22.05 25.15 15.87
N LYS A 105 21.30 26.24 16.09
CA LYS A 105 19.83 26.19 16.16
C LYS A 105 19.24 25.78 14.80
N SER A 106 19.74 26.36 13.70
CA SER A 106 19.31 25.97 12.35
C SER A 106 19.56 24.49 12.05
N ILE A 107 20.70 23.93 12.50
CA ILE A 107 20.97 22.49 12.35
C ILE A 107 20.01 21.65 13.19
N VAL A 108 19.75 22.05 14.44
CA VAL A 108 18.79 21.34 15.32
C VAL A 108 17.37 21.39 14.76
N ASP A 109 16.93 22.54 14.24
CA ASP A 109 15.63 22.70 13.60
C ASP A 109 15.53 21.82 12.34
N ASN A 110 16.58 21.77 11.51
CA ASN A 110 16.65 20.90 10.33
C ASN A 110 16.64 19.41 10.69
N ILE A 111 17.31 19.01 11.77
CA ILE A 111 17.27 17.64 12.30
C ILE A 111 15.84 17.31 12.79
N SER A 112 15.18 18.26 13.47
CA SER A 112 13.80 18.07 13.94
C SER A 112 12.82 17.87 12.78
N ILE A 113 12.92 18.69 11.73
CA ILE A 113 12.12 18.56 10.50
C ILE A 113 12.40 17.22 9.81
N ALA A 114 13.67 16.87 9.62
CA ALA A 114 14.05 15.59 9.00
C ALA A 114 13.55 14.37 9.80
N ASN A 115 13.57 14.45 11.14
CA ASN A 115 13.01 13.41 12.01
C ASN A 115 11.48 13.32 11.88
N ALA A 116 10.79 14.45 11.77
CA ALA A 116 9.34 14.47 11.58
C ALA A 116 8.96 13.84 10.23
N ASP A 117 9.69 14.13 9.16
CA ASP A 117 9.45 13.56 7.84
C ASP A 117 9.85 12.08 7.76
N LEU A 118 10.93 11.67 8.45
CA LEU A 118 11.29 10.26 8.61
C LEU A 118 10.20 9.49 9.37
N ALA A 119 9.63 10.07 10.42
CA ALA A 119 8.53 9.45 11.16
C ALA A 119 7.29 9.25 10.28
N LYS A 120 6.95 10.23 9.43
CA LYS A 120 5.87 10.09 8.45
C LYS A 120 6.16 8.99 7.43
N ALA A 121 7.37 8.96 6.86
CA ALA A 121 7.77 7.94 5.90
C ALA A 121 7.70 6.51 6.50
N ARG A 122 8.16 6.34 7.74
CA ARG A 122 8.05 5.06 8.48
C ARG A 122 6.60 4.68 8.78
N ALA A 123 5.73 5.65 9.08
CA ALA A 123 4.31 5.38 9.29
C ALA A 123 3.63 4.92 7.99
N GLU A 124 3.96 5.52 6.85
CA GLU A 124 3.48 5.10 5.53
C GLU A 124 4.01 3.72 5.14
N GLU A 125 5.28 3.42 5.39
CA GLU A 125 5.86 2.08 5.19
C GLU A 125 5.13 1.04 6.04
N ALA A 126 4.89 1.32 7.32
CA ALA A 126 4.16 0.42 8.21
C ALA A 126 2.73 0.16 7.73
N LYS A 127 2.02 1.20 7.28
CA LYS A 127 0.67 1.07 6.71
C LYS A 127 0.67 0.21 5.45
N ALA A 128 1.65 0.38 4.57
CA ALA A 128 1.82 -0.44 3.38
C ALA A 128 2.05 -1.92 3.74
N LYS A 129 2.94 -2.20 4.70
CA LYS A 129 3.20 -3.56 5.21
C LYS A 129 1.95 -4.23 5.77
N ILE A 130 1.20 -3.53 6.63
CA ILE A 130 -0.06 -4.04 7.20
C ILE A 130 -1.05 -4.38 6.08
N THR A 131 -1.20 -3.49 5.10
CA THR A 131 -2.13 -3.70 3.98
C THR A 131 -1.72 -4.90 3.12
N ILE A 132 -0.42 -5.10 2.90
CA ILE A 132 0.11 -6.27 2.18
C ILE A 132 -0.20 -7.56 2.97
N ALA A 133 0.04 -7.57 4.29
CA ALA A 133 -0.24 -8.72 5.14
C ALA A 133 -1.73 -9.08 5.16
N GLN A 134 -2.61 -8.08 5.27
CA GLN A 134 -4.06 -8.27 5.19
C GLN A 134 -4.49 -8.89 3.85
N ARG A 135 -3.87 -8.47 2.73
CA ARG A 135 -4.18 -9.04 1.41
C ARG A 135 -3.67 -10.46 1.24
N LYS A 136 -2.54 -10.81 1.85
CA LYS A 136 -2.05 -12.21 1.91
C LYS A 136 -3.03 -13.12 2.64
N ALA A 137 -3.80 -12.60 3.60
CA ALA A 137 -4.83 -13.36 4.32
C ALA A 137 -6.23 -13.28 3.68
N GLY A 138 -6.41 -12.45 2.66
CA GLY A 138 -7.72 -12.16 2.06
C GLY A 138 -8.19 -13.18 1.02
N PRO A 139 -9.44 -13.05 0.52
CA PRO A 139 -10.01 -13.96 -0.49
C PRO A 139 -9.25 -13.93 -1.83
N PHE A 140 -8.54 -12.83 -2.11
CA PHE A 140 -7.69 -12.64 -3.28
C PHE A 140 -6.19 -12.86 -2.99
N ALA A 141 -5.83 -13.60 -1.94
CA ALA A 141 -4.44 -13.89 -1.60
C ALA A 141 -3.61 -14.49 -2.76
N PHE A 142 -4.26 -15.22 -3.67
CA PHE A 142 -3.60 -15.77 -4.86
C PHE A 142 -3.03 -14.68 -5.79
N VAL A 143 -3.62 -13.49 -5.78
CA VAL A 143 -3.16 -12.33 -6.57
C VAL A 143 -1.82 -11.82 -6.03
N VAL A 144 -1.62 -11.87 -4.71
CA VAL A 144 -0.35 -11.51 -4.07
C VAL A 144 0.76 -12.45 -4.52
N LYS A 145 0.48 -13.76 -4.54
CA LYS A 145 1.45 -14.77 -5.02
C LYS A 145 1.90 -14.53 -6.47
N TRP A 146 1.04 -13.97 -7.31
CA TRP A 146 1.34 -13.63 -8.71
C TRP A 146 2.15 -12.34 -8.86
N CYS A 147 1.89 -11.34 -8.02
CA CYS A 147 2.53 -10.03 -8.10
C CYS A 147 3.90 -9.98 -7.42
N GLY A 148 4.23 -11.00 -6.63
CA GLY A 148 5.44 -11.10 -5.83
C GLY A 148 5.14 -10.86 -4.35
N GLU A 149 6.00 -11.45 -3.52
CA GLU A 149 6.04 -11.20 -2.10
C GLU A 149 7.32 -10.40 -1.86
N ASP A 150 7.21 -9.13 -1.49
CA ASP A 150 8.39 -8.33 -1.10
C ASP A 150 9.25 -9.04 -0.05
#